data_AF-A0A7X0V1Q4-F1
#
_entry.id   AF-A0A7X0V1Q4-F1
#
_cell.length_a   1.000
_cell.length_b   1.000
_cell.length_c   1.000
_cell.angle_alpha   90.00
_cell.angle_beta   90.00
_cell.angle_gamma   90.00
#
_symmetry.space_group_name_H-M   'P 1'
#
loop_
_entity.id
_entity.type
_entity.pdbx_description
1 polymer ?
#
loop_
_entity_poly.entity_id
_entity_poly.type
_entity_poly.pdbx_seq_one_letter_code
_entity_poly.pdbx_strand_id
1 'polypeptide(L)' 'MKPQYLLLLILLLIADIFAYTEVVALIRQPSDVSVIVGLVLLVGLIVLNFIVIRFTFSKLKA' A
#
# COMPACT_ATOMS: atom_id res chain seq x y z
N MET A 1 -23.04 -4.86 3.24
CA MET A 1 -21.56 -4.93 3.30
C MET A 1 -21.16 -6.07 4.23
N LYS A 2 -20.36 -7.05 3.79
CA LYS A 2 -19.78 -8.01 4.75
C LYS A 2 -18.72 -7.27 5.57
N PRO A 3 -18.76 -7.29 6.91
CA PRO A 3 -17.86 -6.52 7.77
C PRO A 3 -16.38 -6.88 7.54
N GLN A 4 -16.12 -8.08 7.03
CA GLN A 4 -14.79 -8.56 6.63
C GLN A 4 -14.10 -7.64 5.61
N TYR A 5 -14.84 -7.04 4.67
CA TYR A 5 -14.24 -6.14 3.67
C TYR A 5 -13.93 -4.76 4.26
N LEU A 6 -14.70 -4.31 5.25
CA LEU A 6 -14.40 -3.09 5.99
C LEU A 6 -13.14 -3.29 6.85
N LEU A 7 -13.04 -4.44 7.52
CA LEU A 7 -11.84 -4.84 8.27
C LEU A 7 -10.60 -4.88 7.35
N LEU A 8 -10.75 -5.41 6.14
CA LEU A 8 -9.68 -5.47 5.15
C LEU A 8 -9.17 -4.07 4.76
N LEU A 9 -10.06 -3.09 4.59
CA LEU A 9 -9.67 -1.69 4.31
C LEU A 9 -8.96 -1.03 5.51
N ILE A 10 -9.42 -1.31 6.73
CA ILE A 10 -8.78 -0.79 7.95
C ILE A 10 -7.37 -1.38 8.09
N LEU A 11 -7.23 -2.69 7.88
CA LEU A 11 -5.92 -3.36 7.92
C LEU A 11 -4.99 -2.85 6.81
N LEU A 12 -5.52 -2.60 5.60
CA LEU A 12 -4.77 -1.99 4.51
C LEU A 12 -4.24 -0.61 4.91
N LEU A 13 -5.08 0.26 5.48
CA LEU A 13 -4.67 1.59 5.94
C LEU A 13 -3.54 1.52 6.98
N ILE A 14 -3.65 0.60 7.94
CA ILE A 14 -2.59 0.42 8.94
C ILE A 14 -1.30 -0.04 8.28
N ALA A 15 -1.37 -1.05 7.41
CA ALA A 15 -0.20 -1.56 6.69
C ALA A 15 0.46 -0.47 5.82
N ASP A 16 -0.33 0.38 5.17
CA ASP A 16 0.17 1.48 4.34
C ASP A 16 0.93 2.53 5.15
N ILE A 17 0.47 2.85 6.36
CA ILE A 17 1.17 3.81 7.21
C ILE A 17 2.59 3.30 7.51
N PHE A 18 2.72 2.03 7.91
CA PHE A 18 4.01 1.42 8.20
C PHE A 18 4.87 1.25 6.93
N ALA A 19 4.28 0.82 5.82
CA ALA A 19 5.03 0.62 4.60
C ALA A 19 5.51 1.95 4.01
N TYR A 20 4.69 3.01 4.09
CA TYR A 20 5.06 4.35 3.64
C TYR A 20 6.22 4.92 4.43
N THR A 21 6.27 4.73 5.75
CA THR A 21 7.40 5.22 6.56
C THR A 21 8.72 4.58 6.15
N GLU A 22 8.72 3.27 5.91
CA GLU A 22 9.92 2.54 5.46
C GLU A 22 10.33 2.94 4.04
N VAL A 23 9.38 3.06 3.13
CA VAL A 23 9.63 3.47 1.74
C VAL A 23 10.21 4.87 1.67
N VAL A 24 9.65 5.83 2.42
CA VAL A 24 10.17 7.20 2.48
C VAL A 24 11.55 7.24 3.13
N ALA A 25 11.81 6.40 4.13
CA ALA A 25 13.13 6.30 4.72
C ALA A 25 14.17 5.86 3.69
N LEU A 26 13.85 4.87 2.85
CA LEU A 26 14.72 4.41 1.75
C LEU A 26 14.96 5.47 0.69
N ILE A 27 13.91 6.18 0.25
CA ILE A 27 14.00 7.24 -0.78
C ILE A 27 14.84 8.43 -0.29
N ARG A 28 14.90 8.68 1.01
CA ARG A 28 15.70 9.78 1.59
C ARG A 28 17.16 9.43 1.82
N GLN A 29 17.57 8.17 1.60
CA GLN A 29 18.97 7.78 1.75
C GLN A 29 19.83 8.36 0.62
N PRO A 30 21.11 8.70 0.88
CA PRO A 30 22.03 9.21 -0.13
C PRO A 30 22.56 8.14 -1.11
N SER A 31 22.05 6.90 -1.02
CA SER A 31 22.45 5.76 -1.84
C SER A 31 21.49 5.60 -3.01
N ASP A 32 22.00 5.68 -4.25
CA ASP A 32 21.21 5.52 -5.47
C ASP A 32 20.45 4.18 -5.50
N VAL A 33 21.09 3.12 -4.99
CA VAL A 33 20.46 1.79 -4.87
C VAL A 33 19.28 1.84 -3.91
N SER A 34 19.43 2.50 -2.77
CA SER A 34 18.37 2.64 -1.77
C SER A 34 17.19 3.45 -2.31
N VAL A 35 17.48 4.52 -3.07
CA VAL A 35 16.45 5.34 -3.73
C VAL A 35 15.68 4.52 -4.75
N ILE A 36 16.36 3.76 -5.61
CA ILE A 36 15.72 2.90 -6.62
C ILE A 36 14.84 1.84 -5.96
N VAL A 37 15.35 1.17 -4.91
CA VAL A 37 14.56 0.19 -4.14
C VAL A 37 13.33 0.85 -3.53
N GLY A 38 13.48 2.02 -2.91
CA GLY A 38 12.38 2.79 -2.36
C GLY A 38 11.32 3.15 -3.40
N LEU A 39 11.73 3.59 -4.60
CA LEU A 39 10.82 3.89 -5.71
C LEU A 39 10.08 2.65 -6.22
N VAL A 40 10.77 1.51 -6.37
CA VAL A 40 10.14 0.24 -6.78
C VAL A 40 9.11 -0.20 -5.75
N LEU A 41 9.45 -0.12 -4.45
CA LEU A 41 8.52 -0.43 -3.37
C LEU A 41 7.32 0.52 -3.37
N LEU A 42 7.53 1.82 -3.62
CA LEU A 42 6.44 2.81 -3.72
C LEU A 42 5.47 2.45 -4.85
N VAL A 43 5.99 2.13 -6.05
CA VAL A 43 5.16 1.68 -7.18
C VAL A 43 4.40 0.41 -6.81
N GLY A 44 5.07 -0.54 -6.16
CA GLY A 44 4.45 -1.76 -5.64
C GLY A 44 3.29 -1.48 -4.69
N LEU A 45 3.48 -0.59 -3.71
CA LEU A 45 2.44 -0.19 -2.75
C LEU A 45 1.23 0.44 -3.44
N ILE A 46 1.45 1.31 -4.43
CA ILE A 46 0.37 1.94 -5.19
C ILE A 46 -0.43 0.89 -5.97
N VAL A 47 0.24 -0.04 -6.63
CA VAL A 47 -0.40 -1.12 -7.41
C VAL A 47 -1.19 -2.05 -6.49
N LEU A 48 -0.60 -2.48 -5.37
CA LEU A 48 -1.27 -3.33 -4.39
C LEU A 48 -2.51 -2.66 -3.81
N ASN A 49 -2.39 -1.38 -3.44
CA ASN A 49 -3.53 -0.58 -2.97
C ASN A 49 -4.64 -0.51 -3.98
N PHE A 50 -4.32 -0.18 -5.24
CA PHE A 50 -5.30 -0.12 -6.30
C PHE A 50 -6.06 -1.44 -6.45
N ILE A 51 -5.35 -2.57 -6.45
CA ILE A 51 -5.96 -3.90 -6.56
C ILE A 51 -6.88 -4.18 -5.36
N VAL A 52 -6.43 -3.94 -4.13
CA VAL A 52 -7.20 -4.24 -2.91
C VAL A 52 -8.43 -3.35 -2.81
N ILE A 53 -8.30 -2.05 -3.08
CA ILE A 53 -9.41 -1.10 -3.09
C ILE A 53 -10.41 -1.47 -4.19
N ARG A 54 -9.92 -1.78 -5.41
CA ARG A 54 -10.77 -2.20 -6.53
C ARG A 54 -11.54 -3.49 -6.20
N PHE A 55 -10.85 -4.50 -5.68
CA PHE A 55 -11.44 -5.76 -5.26
C PHE A 55 -12.51 -5.53 -4.19
N THR A 56 -12.19 -4.72 -3.18
CA THR A 56 -13.11 -4.41 -2.09
C THR A 56 -14.35 -3.72 -2.62
N PHE A 57 -14.22 -2.67 -3.42
CA PHE A 57 -15.37 -1.99 -4.01
C PHE A 57 -16.20 -2.89 -4.94
N SER A 58 -15.57 -3.78 -5.70
CA SER A 58 -16.29 -4.77 -6.52
C SER A 58 -17.11 -5.75 -5.67
N LYS A 59 -16.63 -6.12 -4.47
CA LYS A 59 -17.38 -6.96 -3.52
C LYS A 59 -18.39 -6.19 -2.66
N LEU A 60 -18.26 -4.87 -2.57
CA LEU A 60 -19.22 -3.99 -1.89
C LEU A 60 -20.42 -3.62 -2.78
N LYS A 61 -20.25 -3.62 -4.11
CA LYS A 61 -21.32 -3.38 -5.09
C LYS A 61 -22.11 -4.65 -5.47
N ALA A 62 -21.65 -5.83 -5.05
CA ALA A 62 -22.31 -7.12 -5.25
C ALA A 62 -23.15 -7.47 -4.01
#